data_AF-A0A1Y3MVG2-F1
#
_entry.id   AF-A0A1Y3MVG2-F1
#
_cell.length_a   1.000
_cell.length_b   1.000
_cell.length_c   1.000
_cell.angle_alpha   90.00
_cell.angle_beta   90.00
_cell.angle_gamma   90.00
#
_symmetry.space_group_name_H-M   'P 1'
#
loop_
_entity.id
_entity.type
_entity.pdbx_description
1 polymer ?
#
loop_
_entity_poly.entity_id
_entity_poly.type
_entity_poly.pdbx_seq_one_letter_code
_entity_poly.pdbx_strand_id
1 'polypeptide(L)'
;MKFDNLFTLLLASSAFAYHIQRRDEFGNAGQTLNQSIEANPAINPSAVNPSAVNPSAANPAAGNPAAGNPAANSSTNSTIDPTINSAASFIDNEFKNSNTKECQEFYDVIAKCISFGKGLNYELICEKYNTPECQEIVMKDFNACELYKSTPATILGGIRLICAKDENGKLCPISEVSRKDDDENNLNESVIKDTTKSKVCTEQGILALKEIKSSYNNIKEPFKATIEEDKKEIEDYDKYIAILSESKNNESSGATPLKVGSALLFSFVALLLSHF
;
A
#
# COMPACT_ATOMS: atom_id res chain seq x y z
N MET A 1 30.96 -48.85 4.52
CA MET A 1 29.67 -48.32 5.01
C MET A 1 28.84 -47.94 3.79
N LYS A 2 27.56 -48.32 3.74
CA LYS A 2 26.70 -48.13 2.56
C LYS A 2 26.28 -46.66 2.43
N PHE A 3 26.49 -46.08 1.25
CA PHE A 3 26.29 -44.65 0.95
C PHE A 3 24.83 -44.27 0.62
N ASP A 4 23.91 -45.23 0.64
CA ASP A 4 22.53 -45.04 0.14
C ASP A 4 21.69 -44.05 0.96
N ASN A 5 22.04 -43.84 2.23
CA ASN A 5 21.34 -42.89 3.11
C ASN A 5 21.76 -41.43 2.90
N LEU A 6 22.95 -41.17 2.33
CA LEU A 6 23.44 -39.81 2.13
C LEU A 6 22.69 -39.09 1.01
N PHE A 7 22.40 -39.82 -0.09
CA PHE A 7 21.64 -39.27 -1.22
C PHE A 7 20.19 -38.93 -0.83
N THR A 8 19.58 -39.75 0.01
CA THR A 8 18.20 -39.53 0.49
C THR A 8 18.12 -38.29 1.39
N LEU A 9 19.13 -38.08 2.24
CA LEU A 9 19.22 -36.87 3.08
C LEU A 9 19.43 -35.61 2.23
N LEU A 10 20.25 -35.70 1.18
CA LEU A 10 20.51 -34.59 0.27
C LEU A 10 19.26 -34.19 -0.52
N LEU A 11 18.50 -35.17 -1.01
CA LEU A 11 17.22 -34.95 -1.71
C LEU A 11 16.13 -34.40 -0.80
N ALA A 12 16.07 -34.80 0.47
CA ALA A 12 15.12 -34.23 1.42
C ALA A 12 15.44 -32.76 1.76
N SER A 13 16.73 -32.39 1.80
CA SER A 13 17.16 -31.02 2.10
C SER A 13 16.89 -30.02 0.95
N SER A 14 16.93 -30.48 -0.31
CA SER A 14 16.62 -29.61 -1.47
C SER A 14 15.13 -29.29 -1.58
N ALA A 15 14.23 -30.21 -1.19
CA ALA A 15 12.80 -29.97 -1.18
C ALA A 15 12.37 -28.91 -0.14
N PHE A 16 13.05 -28.85 1.02
CA PHE A 16 12.80 -27.82 2.03
C PHE A 16 13.30 -26.44 1.61
N ALA A 17 14.46 -26.36 0.95
CA ALA A 17 14.98 -25.10 0.41
C ALA A 17 14.04 -24.50 -0.65
N TYR A 18 13.48 -25.33 -1.53
CA TYR A 18 12.50 -24.91 -2.54
C TYR A 18 11.23 -24.31 -1.92
N HIS A 19 10.78 -24.83 -0.78
CA HIS A 19 9.58 -24.32 -0.09
C HIS A 19 9.79 -22.99 0.64
N ILE A 20 11.01 -22.71 1.12
CA ILE A 20 11.34 -21.43 1.77
C ILE A 20 11.43 -20.32 0.72
N GLN A 21 12.03 -20.59 -0.44
CA GLN A 21 12.19 -19.62 -1.52
C GLN A 21 10.84 -19.12 -2.06
N ARG A 22 9.81 -19.98 -2.09
CA ARG A 22 8.46 -19.59 -2.52
C ARG A 22 7.71 -18.67 -1.56
N ARG A 23 8.14 -18.58 -0.29
CA ARG A 23 7.48 -17.72 0.70
C ARG A 23 7.93 -16.26 0.58
N ASP A 24 9.15 -16.04 0.12
CA ASP A 24 9.69 -14.69 -0.15
C ASP A 24 9.21 -14.12 -1.49
N GLU A 25 8.81 -14.96 -2.44
CA GLU A 25 8.26 -14.52 -3.74
C GLU A 25 6.88 -13.85 -3.64
N PHE A 26 6.05 -14.20 -2.64
CA PHE A 26 4.79 -13.49 -2.39
C PHE A 26 4.99 -12.06 -1.83
N GLY A 27 6.18 -11.74 -1.32
CA GLY A 27 6.57 -10.38 -0.93
C GLY A 27 7.12 -9.54 -2.09
N ASN A 28 7.23 -10.09 -3.31
CA ASN A 28 7.87 -9.44 -4.46
C ASN A 28 6.99 -9.45 -5.74
N ALA A 29 5.72 -9.85 -5.62
CA ALA A 29 4.78 -9.97 -6.74
C ALA A 29 4.34 -8.63 -7.38
N GLY A 30 4.83 -7.48 -6.89
CA GLY A 30 4.57 -6.17 -7.50
C GLY A 30 5.40 -5.84 -8.74
N GLN A 31 6.36 -6.69 -9.15
CA GLN A 31 7.32 -6.35 -10.22
C GLN A 31 7.29 -7.21 -11.49
N THR A 32 6.33 -8.13 -11.66
CA THR A 32 6.21 -8.93 -12.89
C THR A 32 4.75 -9.04 -13.35
N LEU A 33 4.19 -7.93 -13.83
CA LEU A 33 2.88 -7.91 -14.50
C LEU A 33 2.97 -7.15 -15.82
N ASN A 34 3.95 -7.53 -16.65
CA ASN A 34 4.13 -6.96 -17.98
C ASN A 34 4.57 -8.00 -19.02
N GLN A 35 4.00 -9.22 -18.97
CA GLN A 35 4.13 -10.18 -20.06
C GLN A 35 2.87 -11.05 -20.21
N SER A 36 2.17 -10.77 -21.31
CA SER A 36 1.36 -11.69 -22.13
C SER A 36 0.06 -12.26 -21.55
N ILE A 37 -1.08 -11.72 -22.02
CA ILE A 37 -2.31 -12.51 -22.17
C ILE A 37 -2.81 -12.33 -23.60
N GLU A 38 -2.51 -13.32 -24.44
CA GLU A 38 -3.12 -13.52 -25.75
C GLU A 38 -3.89 -14.87 -25.70
N ALA A 39 -5.17 -14.80 -26.06
CA ALA A 39 -6.10 -15.87 -26.47
C ALA A 39 -6.37 -17.07 -25.52
N ASN A 40 -7.63 -17.25 -25.07
CA ASN A 40 -8.68 -18.08 -25.73
C ASN A 40 -9.93 -18.26 -24.79
N PRO A 41 -11.04 -18.95 -25.17
CA PRO A 41 -12.37 -18.37 -25.16
C PRO A 41 -13.31 -18.92 -24.07
N ALA A 42 -14.44 -18.23 -23.93
CA ALA A 42 -15.53 -18.48 -23.01
C ALA A 42 -16.08 -19.93 -23.03
N ILE A 43 -16.20 -20.51 -21.83
CA ILE A 43 -17.12 -21.61 -21.54
C ILE A 43 -18.04 -21.14 -20.42
N ASN A 44 -19.32 -21.00 -20.77
CA ASN A 44 -20.42 -20.66 -19.88
C ASN A 44 -21.10 -21.95 -19.39
N PRO A 45 -21.27 -22.17 -18.08
CA PRO A 45 -22.32 -23.04 -17.58
C PRO A 45 -23.37 -22.22 -16.83
N SER A 46 -24.56 -22.20 -17.42
CA SER A 46 -25.82 -21.80 -16.79
C SER A 46 -25.97 -22.43 -15.40
N ALA A 47 -26.03 -21.60 -14.36
CA ALA A 47 -26.39 -22.02 -13.02
C ALA A 47 -27.82 -21.58 -12.69
N VAL A 48 -28.59 -22.60 -12.32
CA VAL A 48 -29.99 -22.64 -11.98
C VAL A 48 -30.29 -21.73 -10.78
N ASN A 49 -31.40 -21.00 -10.87
CA ASN A 49 -31.92 -20.11 -9.83
C ASN A 49 -32.95 -20.87 -8.97
N PRO A 50 -32.70 -21.19 -7.69
CA PRO A 50 -33.75 -21.64 -6.79
C PRO A 50 -34.34 -20.45 -6.05
N SER A 51 -35.59 -20.14 -6.38
CA SER A 51 -36.43 -19.20 -5.66
C SER A 51 -36.59 -19.63 -4.21
N ALA A 52 -35.98 -18.90 -3.28
CA ALA A 52 -36.22 -19.06 -1.85
C ALA A 52 -37.46 -18.28 -1.43
N VAL A 53 -38.43 -19.02 -0.91
CA VAL A 53 -39.68 -18.57 -0.30
C VAL A 53 -39.36 -17.73 0.95
N ASN A 54 -39.97 -16.55 1.06
CA ASN A 54 -39.83 -15.63 2.19
C ASN A 54 -41.07 -15.75 3.09
N PRO A 55 -41.03 -16.38 4.28
CA PRO A 55 -42.13 -16.33 5.21
C PRO A 55 -42.04 -15.06 6.07
N SER A 56 -43.05 -14.21 5.94
CA SER A 56 -43.26 -13.03 6.76
C SER A 56 -43.33 -13.39 8.25
N ALA A 57 -42.30 -13.01 9.01
CA ALA A 57 -42.34 -13.05 10.47
C ALA A 57 -42.86 -11.71 11.01
N ALA A 58 -43.93 -11.80 11.81
CA ALA A 58 -44.55 -10.70 12.50
C ALA A 58 -43.61 -10.07 13.54
N ASN A 59 -43.54 -8.74 13.57
CA ASN A 59 -42.86 -7.98 14.62
C ASN A 59 -43.91 -7.50 15.64
N PRO A 60 -43.85 -7.90 16.92
CA PRO A 60 -44.55 -7.21 17.98
C PRO A 60 -43.72 -6.04 18.50
N ALA A 61 -44.36 -4.87 18.55
CA ALA A 61 -43.83 -3.68 19.19
C ALA A 61 -43.81 -3.83 20.72
N ALA A 62 -42.64 -3.68 21.33
CA ALA A 62 -42.46 -3.33 22.74
C ALA A 62 -41.01 -2.85 22.89
N GLY A 63 -40.74 -1.60 23.23
CA GLY A 63 -40.66 -1.20 24.64
C GLY A 63 -39.30 -0.51 24.84
N ASN A 64 -39.31 0.82 24.77
CA ASN A 64 -38.16 1.67 25.03
C ASN A 64 -37.94 1.78 26.55
N PRO A 65 -36.71 1.69 27.05
CA PRO A 65 -36.32 2.56 28.15
C PRO A 65 -34.99 3.27 27.85
N ALA A 66 -35.07 4.60 27.90
CA ALA A 66 -33.94 5.50 27.92
C ALA A 66 -33.09 5.26 29.19
N ALA A 67 -31.80 5.01 29.00
CA ALA A 67 -30.78 5.18 30.02
C ALA A 67 -29.66 6.04 29.42
N GLY A 68 -29.58 7.27 29.90
CA GLY A 68 -28.60 8.26 29.45
C GLY A 68 -27.19 7.88 29.88
N ASN A 69 -26.25 8.00 28.95
CA ASN A 69 -24.83 8.13 29.24
C ASN A 69 -24.37 9.53 28.79
N PRO A 70 -23.62 10.29 29.61
CA PRO A 70 -23.06 11.56 29.19
C PRO A 70 -21.90 11.31 28.23
N ALA A 71 -22.04 11.76 26.99
CA ALA A 71 -20.94 11.84 26.04
C ALA A 71 -19.92 12.87 26.53
N ALA A 72 -18.69 12.42 26.75
CA ALA A 72 -17.53 13.28 26.88
C ALA A 72 -17.31 13.98 25.53
N ASN A 73 -17.73 15.23 25.45
CA ASN A 73 -17.58 16.07 24.29
C ASN A 73 -16.14 16.59 24.24
N SER A 74 -15.22 15.79 23.69
CA SER A 74 -13.90 16.29 23.30
C SER A 74 -14.05 16.99 21.96
N SER A 75 -14.39 18.28 22.03
CA SER A 75 -14.51 19.17 20.89
C SER A 75 -13.10 19.59 20.46
N THR A 76 -12.42 18.74 19.69
CA THR A 76 -11.33 19.20 18.84
C THR A 76 -11.95 19.95 17.67
N ASN A 77 -12.03 21.28 17.81
CA ASN A 77 -12.29 22.19 16.69
C ASN A 77 -11.08 22.12 15.74
N SER A 78 -11.04 21.09 14.90
CA SER A 78 -10.25 21.13 13.68
C SER A 78 -10.96 22.09 12.73
N THR A 79 -10.31 23.19 12.41
CA THR A 79 -10.77 24.17 11.41
C THR A 79 -10.62 23.51 10.04
N ILE A 80 -11.64 22.77 9.60
CA ILE A 80 -11.56 22.01 8.35
C ILE A 80 -11.72 22.96 7.16
N ASP A 81 -10.68 23.01 6.33
CA ASP A 81 -10.60 23.84 5.13
C ASP A 81 -11.71 23.49 4.11
N PRO A 82 -12.50 24.47 3.62
CA PRO A 82 -13.51 24.27 2.58
C PRO A 82 -13.00 23.62 1.27
N THR A 83 -11.68 23.62 0.99
CA THR A 83 -11.07 22.99 -0.20
C THR A 83 -11.32 21.49 -0.34
N ILE A 84 -11.49 20.73 0.74
CA ILE A 84 -11.65 19.26 0.66
C ILE A 84 -12.96 18.86 -0.05
N ASN A 85 -14.02 19.67 0.06
CA ASN A 85 -15.30 19.37 -0.58
C ASN A 85 -15.31 19.69 -2.07
N SER A 86 -14.52 20.70 -2.48
CA SER A 86 -14.37 20.99 -3.90
C SER A 86 -13.62 19.85 -4.58
N ALA A 87 -12.60 19.28 -3.93
CA ALA A 87 -11.84 18.15 -4.45
C ALA A 87 -12.72 16.93 -4.73
N ALA A 88 -13.57 16.49 -3.79
CA ALA A 88 -14.46 15.35 -3.99
C ALA A 88 -15.41 15.54 -5.20
N SER A 89 -16.02 16.72 -5.32
CA SER A 89 -16.91 17.05 -6.43
C SER A 89 -16.17 17.18 -7.77
N PHE A 90 -14.94 17.69 -7.74
CA PHE A 90 -14.08 17.83 -8.91
C PHE A 90 -13.68 16.45 -9.46
N ILE A 91 -13.25 15.55 -8.57
CA ILE A 91 -12.90 14.17 -8.91
C ILE A 91 -14.10 13.47 -9.54
N ASP A 92 -15.27 13.54 -8.90
CA ASP A 92 -16.49 12.89 -9.42
C ASP A 92 -16.85 13.39 -10.83
N ASN A 93 -16.69 14.69 -11.10
CA ASN A 93 -16.93 15.25 -12.42
C ASN A 93 -15.86 14.85 -13.44
N GLU A 94 -14.57 14.84 -13.09
CA GLU A 94 -13.51 14.43 -14.03
C GLU A 94 -13.68 12.95 -14.42
N PHE A 95 -13.93 12.07 -13.47
CA PHE A 95 -14.11 10.64 -13.74
C PHE A 95 -15.34 10.36 -14.63
N LYS A 96 -16.47 11.04 -14.37
CA LYS A 96 -17.66 10.96 -15.23
C LYS A 96 -17.39 11.40 -16.66
N ASN A 97 -16.43 12.32 -16.87
CA ASN A 97 -16.09 12.82 -18.20
C ASN A 97 -15.10 11.94 -18.96
N SER A 98 -14.29 11.12 -18.27
CA SER A 98 -13.28 10.26 -18.91
C SER A 98 -13.88 9.12 -19.71
N ASN A 99 -15.02 8.55 -19.30
CA ASN A 99 -15.75 7.47 -19.98
C ASN A 99 -14.93 6.23 -20.39
N THR A 100 -13.72 6.01 -19.87
CA THR A 100 -12.96 4.79 -20.10
C THR A 100 -13.23 3.77 -18.99
N LYS A 101 -13.23 2.48 -19.36
CA LYS A 101 -13.48 1.40 -18.41
C LYS A 101 -12.41 1.37 -17.31
N GLU A 102 -11.16 1.63 -17.69
CA GLU A 102 -9.99 1.64 -16.82
C GLU A 102 -10.07 2.76 -15.77
N CYS A 103 -10.55 3.94 -16.15
CA CYS A 103 -10.74 5.03 -15.20
C CYS A 103 -11.96 4.81 -14.29
N GLN A 104 -13.02 4.16 -14.80
CA GLN A 104 -14.15 3.80 -13.96
C GLN A 104 -13.76 2.77 -12.90
N GLU A 105 -13.01 1.74 -13.28
CA GLU A 105 -12.48 0.74 -12.33
C GLU A 105 -11.68 1.44 -11.23
N PHE A 106 -10.75 2.33 -11.61
CA PHE A 106 -9.97 3.10 -10.65
C PHE A 106 -10.81 4.02 -9.74
N TYR A 107 -11.80 4.72 -10.28
CA TYR A 107 -12.72 5.52 -9.48
C TYR A 107 -13.45 4.66 -8.43
N ASP A 108 -13.95 3.49 -8.84
CA ASP A 108 -14.65 2.59 -7.94
C ASP A 108 -13.74 2.11 -6.80
N VAL A 109 -12.45 1.88 -7.08
CA VAL A 109 -11.43 1.59 -6.06
C VAL A 109 -11.31 2.74 -5.07
N ILE A 110 -11.11 3.96 -5.58
CA ILE A 110 -10.90 5.15 -4.77
C ILE A 110 -12.15 5.41 -3.92
N ALA A 111 -13.35 5.42 -4.50
CA ALA A 111 -14.60 5.63 -3.77
C ALA A 111 -14.85 4.54 -2.71
N LYS A 112 -14.50 3.29 -3.03
CA LYS A 112 -14.64 2.17 -2.09
C LYS A 112 -13.66 2.26 -0.93
N CYS A 113 -12.40 2.59 -1.19
CA CYS A 113 -11.33 2.49 -0.20
C CYS A 113 -11.01 3.80 0.52
N ILE A 114 -11.38 4.92 -0.08
CA ILE A 114 -11.10 6.25 0.40
C ILE A 114 -12.43 6.96 0.56
N SER A 115 -12.78 7.24 1.81
CA SER A 115 -13.92 8.09 2.10
C SER A 115 -13.49 9.54 1.90
N PHE A 116 -14.21 10.28 1.05
CA PHE A 116 -14.11 11.74 0.96
C PHE A 116 -15.32 12.35 1.66
N GLY A 117 -15.10 13.08 2.74
CA GLY A 117 -16.18 13.64 3.55
C GLY A 117 -15.69 14.69 4.52
N LYS A 118 -16.58 15.64 4.86
CA LYS A 118 -16.32 16.63 5.90
C LYS A 118 -16.12 15.94 7.25
N GLY A 119 -15.10 16.35 8.00
CA GLY A 119 -14.89 15.84 9.36
C GLY A 119 -14.23 14.48 9.44
N LEU A 120 -13.62 13.99 8.36
CA LEU A 120 -12.96 12.71 8.40
C LEU A 120 -11.67 12.80 9.20
N ASN A 121 -11.63 12.02 10.28
CA ASN A 121 -10.42 11.73 10.99
C ASN A 121 -9.53 10.83 10.12
N TYR A 122 -8.24 11.19 9.98
CA TYR A 122 -7.20 10.35 9.39
C TYR A 122 -7.24 8.90 9.90
N GLU A 123 -7.53 8.65 11.19
CA GLU A 123 -7.69 7.28 11.69
C GLU A 123 -8.73 6.47 10.90
N LEU A 124 -9.90 7.04 10.61
CA LEU A 124 -10.98 6.36 9.90
C LEU A 124 -10.64 6.11 8.43
N ILE A 125 -9.99 7.08 7.79
CA ILE A 125 -9.49 6.94 6.42
C ILE A 125 -8.48 5.79 6.38
N CYS A 126 -7.51 5.80 7.29
CA CYS A 126 -6.46 4.80 7.35
C CYS A 126 -6.95 3.42 7.78
N GLU A 127 -7.97 3.32 8.63
CA GLU A 127 -8.59 2.05 9.01
C GLU A 127 -9.22 1.37 7.78
N LYS A 128 -9.99 2.12 6.99
CA LYS A 128 -10.61 1.64 5.75
C LYS A 128 -9.57 1.29 4.68
N TYR A 129 -8.62 2.20 4.47
CA TYR A 129 -7.54 2.04 3.49
C TYR A 129 -6.65 0.83 3.77
N ASN A 130 -6.33 0.56 5.05
CA ASN A 130 -5.45 -0.54 5.45
C ASN A 130 -6.15 -1.91 5.51
N THR A 131 -7.43 -2.01 5.10
CA THR A 131 -8.06 -3.33 4.93
C THR A 131 -7.34 -4.12 3.83
N PRO A 132 -7.19 -5.46 3.96
CA PRO A 132 -6.52 -6.27 2.94
C PRO A 132 -7.13 -6.13 1.54
N GLU A 133 -8.47 -6.03 1.49
CA GLU A 133 -9.22 -5.80 0.25
C GLU A 133 -8.80 -4.48 -0.42
N CYS A 134 -8.69 -3.40 0.36
CA CYS A 134 -8.27 -2.12 -0.20
C CYS A 134 -6.80 -2.11 -0.60
N GLN A 135 -5.91 -2.69 0.22
CA GLN A 135 -4.49 -2.80 -0.11
C GLN A 135 -4.27 -3.58 -1.40
N GLU A 136 -4.96 -4.70 -1.62
CA GLU A 136 -4.84 -5.47 -2.85
C GLU A 136 -5.27 -4.65 -4.08
N ILE A 137 -6.37 -3.92 -3.96
CA ILE A 137 -6.96 -3.21 -5.09
C ILE A 137 -6.17 -1.93 -5.41
N VAL A 138 -5.72 -1.16 -4.41
CA VAL A 138 -4.97 0.09 -4.62
C VAL A 138 -3.54 -0.13 -5.11
N MET A 139 -3.02 -1.36 -5.04
CA MET A 139 -1.69 -1.72 -5.59
C MET A 139 -1.74 -2.06 -7.07
N LYS A 140 -2.92 -2.10 -7.69
CA LYS A 140 -3.05 -2.33 -9.13
C LYS A 140 -2.43 -1.18 -9.93
N ASP A 141 -1.94 -1.52 -11.12
CA ASP A 141 -1.46 -0.51 -12.06
C ASP A 141 -2.64 0.18 -12.75
N PHE A 142 -2.80 1.48 -12.52
CA PHE A 142 -3.82 2.33 -13.14
C PHE A 142 -3.24 3.24 -14.23
N ASN A 143 -2.03 3.00 -14.72
CA ASN A 143 -1.37 3.79 -15.77
C ASN A 143 -2.17 3.87 -17.09
N ALA A 144 -3.08 2.93 -17.33
CA ALA A 144 -4.00 2.95 -18.46
C ALA A 144 -5.10 4.02 -18.34
N CYS A 145 -5.41 4.48 -17.13
CA CYS A 145 -6.30 5.60 -16.90
C CYS A 145 -5.51 6.92 -16.99
N GLU A 146 -5.76 7.74 -18.02
CA GLU A 146 -5.02 9.01 -18.16
C GLU A 146 -5.29 9.97 -16.99
N LEU A 147 -6.51 9.96 -16.42
CA LEU A 147 -6.83 10.70 -15.20
C LEU A 147 -6.05 10.24 -13.97
N TYR A 148 -5.59 8.99 -13.95
CA TYR A 148 -4.73 8.54 -12.85
C TYR A 148 -3.50 9.42 -12.73
N LYS A 149 -2.99 9.93 -13.85
CA LYS A 149 -1.81 10.78 -13.86
C LYS A 149 -2.05 12.18 -13.31
N SER A 150 -3.26 12.56 -12.88
CA SER A 150 -3.56 13.88 -12.31
C SER A 150 -3.92 13.79 -10.81
N THR A 151 -4.83 14.64 -10.34
CA THR A 151 -5.33 14.75 -8.96
C THR A 151 -5.57 13.40 -8.26
N PRO A 152 -6.15 12.37 -8.89
CA PRO A 152 -6.34 11.09 -8.23
C PRO A 152 -5.04 10.39 -7.77
N ALA A 153 -3.94 10.47 -8.51
CA ALA A 153 -2.64 9.95 -8.04
C ALA A 153 -2.10 10.76 -6.87
N THR A 154 -2.27 12.09 -6.85
CA THR A 154 -1.91 12.89 -5.67
C THR A 154 -2.65 12.41 -4.43
N ILE A 155 -3.95 12.14 -4.57
CA ILE A 155 -4.78 11.70 -3.45
C ILE A 155 -4.37 10.31 -2.97
N LEU A 156 -4.19 9.37 -3.90
CA LEU A 156 -3.75 8.02 -3.54
C LEU A 156 -2.36 8.06 -2.89
N GLY A 157 -1.43 8.81 -3.46
CA GLY A 157 -0.09 9.00 -2.94
C GLY A 157 -0.10 9.66 -1.56
N GLY A 158 -0.92 10.69 -1.36
CA GLY A 158 -1.12 11.32 -0.05
C GLY A 158 -1.68 10.35 0.99
N ILE A 159 -2.63 9.50 0.61
CA ILE A 159 -3.22 8.51 1.53
C ILE A 159 -2.23 7.40 1.87
N ARG A 160 -1.44 6.91 0.91
CA ARG A 160 -0.30 6.03 1.19
C ARG A 160 0.64 6.67 2.20
N LEU A 161 0.97 7.94 1.99
CA LEU A 161 1.90 8.69 2.83
C LEU A 161 1.41 8.79 4.27
N ILE A 162 0.14 9.17 4.50
CA ILE A 162 -0.42 9.39 5.84
C ILE A 162 -0.83 8.09 6.56
N CYS A 163 -1.11 7.02 5.81
CA CYS A 163 -1.64 5.78 6.36
C CYS A 163 -0.63 4.63 6.44
N ALA A 164 0.59 4.81 5.93
CA ALA A 164 1.61 3.78 5.96
C ALA A 164 1.96 3.36 7.39
N LYS A 165 2.08 2.04 7.57
CA LYS A 165 2.49 1.41 8.81
C LYS A 165 3.69 0.49 8.57
N ASP A 166 4.55 0.38 9.56
CA ASP A 166 5.67 -0.54 9.59
C ASP A 166 5.20 -2.00 9.76
N GLU A 167 6.16 -2.92 9.78
CA GLU A 167 5.94 -4.35 9.98
C GLU A 167 5.29 -4.69 11.33
N ASN A 168 5.32 -3.76 12.29
CA ASN A 168 4.75 -3.91 13.63
C ASN A 168 3.39 -3.19 13.77
N GLY A 169 2.87 -2.61 12.69
CA GLY A 169 1.61 -1.86 12.70
C GLY A 169 1.72 -0.45 13.31
N LYS A 170 2.93 0.05 13.58
CA LYS A 170 3.18 1.44 13.98
C LYS A 170 3.19 2.34 12.76
N LEU A 171 2.82 3.61 12.92
CA LEU A 171 2.89 4.56 11.80
C LEU A 171 4.33 4.75 11.34
N CYS A 172 4.51 4.91 10.03
CA CYS A 172 5.81 5.25 9.49
C CYS A 172 6.22 6.68 9.90
N PRO A 173 7.52 6.96 10.09
CA PRO A 173 7.97 8.31 10.46
C PRO A 173 7.50 9.40 9.48
N ILE A 174 7.49 9.11 8.18
CA ILE A 174 6.92 10.01 7.16
C ILE A 174 5.43 10.28 7.40
N SER A 175 4.66 9.25 7.75
CA SER A 175 3.23 9.36 8.05
C SER A 175 2.98 10.17 9.33
N GLU A 176 3.79 9.97 10.37
CA GLU A 176 3.66 10.72 11.62
C GLU A 176 3.87 12.23 11.43
N VAL A 177 4.77 12.62 10.53
CA VAL A 177 5.04 14.02 10.20
C VAL A 177 3.92 14.57 9.30
N SER A 178 3.51 13.84 8.27
CA SER A 178 2.45 14.27 7.35
C SER A 178 1.06 14.40 7.98
N ARG A 179 0.85 13.84 9.18
CA ARG A 179 -0.42 13.94 9.92
C ARG A 179 -0.49 15.12 10.89
N LYS A 180 0.61 15.85 11.10
CA LYS A 180 0.63 17.00 12.01
C LYS A 180 0.33 18.27 11.23
N ASP A 181 -0.68 19.01 11.66
CA ASP A 181 -1.15 20.25 11.02
C ASP A 181 -0.22 21.47 11.22
N ASP A 182 1.02 21.29 11.71
CA ASP A 182 1.90 22.44 11.94
C ASP A 182 2.70 22.80 10.67
N ASP A 183 2.69 24.08 10.30
CA ASP A 183 3.45 24.67 9.18
C ASP A 183 4.97 24.41 9.24
N GLU A 184 5.49 23.94 10.38
CA GLU A 184 6.90 23.58 10.57
C GLU A 184 7.22 22.11 10.22
N ASN A 185 6.23 21.27 9.98
CA ASN A 185 6.40 19.83 9.73
C ASN A 185 6.75 19.52 8.27
N ASN A 186 7.70 20.27 7.71
CA ASN A 186 8.23 19.97 6.41
C ASN A 186 8.96 18.63 6.44
N LEU A 187 8.58 17.78 5.49
CA LEU A 187 9.29 16.55 5.20
C LEU A 187 10.76 16.87 5.02
N ASN A 188 11.64 16.24 5.81
CA ASN A 188 13.06 16.53 5.79
C ASN A 188 13.89 15.24 5.73
N GLU A 189 15.16 15.38 5.40
CA GLU A 189 16.07 14.26 5.20
C GLU A 189 16.21 13.35 6.43
N SER A 190 16.07 13.87 7.65
CA SER A 190 16.11 13.03 8.87
C SER A 190 14.91 12.10 8.93
N VAL A 191 13.71 12.61 8.68
CA VAL A 191 12.46 11.83 8.67
C VAL A 191 12.51 10.76 7.57
N ILE A 192 13.04 11.12 6.40
CA ILE A 192 13.24 10.17 5.30
C ILE A 192 14.22 9.07 5.70
N LYS A 193 15.36 9.40 6.31
CA LYS A 193 16.33 8.41 6.82
C LYS A 193 15.78 7.55 7.96
N ASP A 194 14.88 8.07 8.77
CA ASP A 194 14.22 7.25 9.79
C ASP A 194 13.19 6.30 9.17
N THR A 195 12.51 6.74 8.09
CA THR A 195 11.58 5.92 7.31
C THR A 195 12.28 4.72 6.67
N THR A 196 13.58 4.82 6.33
CA THR A 196 14.35 3.71 5.76
C THR A 196 14.60 2.55 6.71
N LYS A 197 14.33 2.71 8.01
CA LYS A 197 14.49 1.63 9.01
C LYS A 197 13.42 0.55 8.93
N SER A 198 12.33 0.80 8.20
CA SER A 198 11.27 -0.16 7.92
C SER A 198 11.16 -0.35 6.41
N LYS A 199 11.17 -1.61 5.97
CA LYS A 199 11.06 -1.96 4.56
C LYS A 199 9.69 -1.56 4.02
N VAL A 200 8.62 -1.87 4.76
CA VAL A 200 7.25 -1.52 4.37
C VAL A 200 7.11 -0.01 4.24
N CYS A 201 7.60 0.75 5.22
CA CYS A 201 7.57 2.21 5.18
C CYS A 201 8.35 2.78 4.00
N THR A 202 9.52 2.22 3.70
CA THR A 202 10.35 2.63 2.56
C THR A 202 9.62 2.43 1.24
N GLU A 203 9.03 1.26 1.05
CA GLU A 203 8.33 0.91 -0.19
C GLU A 203 7.08 1.77 -0.39
N GLN A 204 6.27 1.97 0.66
CA GLN A 204 5.11 2.86 0.60
C GLN A 204 5.53 4.31 0.37
N GLY A 205 6.59 4.79 1.02
CA GLY A 205 7.12 6.15 0.82
C GLY A 205 7.58 6.39 -0.62
N ILE A 206 8.28 5.43 -1.23
CA ILE A 206 8.69 5.54 -2.64
C ILE A 206 7.48 5.59 -3.57
N LEU A 207 6.48 4.72 -3.37
CA LEU A 207 5.27 4.70 -4.19
C LEU A 207 4.49 6.00 -4.06
N ALA A 208 4.24 6.46 -2.83
CA ALA A 208 3.55 7.69 -2.53
C ALA A 208 4.20 8.91 -3.21
N LEU A 209 5.51 9.10 -3.01
CA LEU A 209 6.23 10.24 -3.58
C LEU A 209 6.26 10.20 -5.11
N LYS A 210 6.35 9.01 -5.72
CA LYS A 210 6.27 8.86 -7.19
C LYS A 210 4.88 9.20 -7.72
N GLU A 211 3.82 8.76 -7.06
CA GLU A 211 2.44 9.07 -7.45
C GLU A 211 2.17 10.58 -7.37
N ILE A 212 2.55 11.22 -6.27
CA ILE A 212 2.38 12.67 -6.08
C ILE A 212 3.22 13.44 -7.12
N LYS A 213 4.50 13.10 -7.28
CA LYS A 213 5.37 13.76 -8.26
C LYS A 213 4.85 13.61 -9.69
N SER A 214 4.43 12.39 -10.06
CA SER A 214 3.85 12.11 -11.37
C SER A 214 2.62 12.98 -11.62
N SER A 215 1.74 13.10 -10.62
CA SER A 215 0.57 13.96 -10.71
C SER A 215 0.93 15.41 -11.04
N TYR A 216 1.85 16.00 -10.27
CA TYR A 216 2.27 17.38 -10.49
C TYR A 216 2.81 17.66 -11.90
N ASN A 217 3.57 16.73 -12.47
CA ASN A 217 4.10 16.87 -13.83
C ASN A 217 3.01 16.89 -14.91
N ASN A 218 1.83 16.34 -14.62
CA ASN A 218 0.71 16.20 -15.55
C ASN A 218 -0.42 17.22 -15.29
N ILE A 219 -0.32 18.05 -14.24
CA ILE A 219 -1.29 19.12 -14.00
C ILE A 219 -1.27 20.10 -15.19
N LYS A 220 -2.45 20.38 -15.75
CA LYS A 220 -2.62 21.29 -16.90
C LYS A 220 -2.22 22.72 -16.52
N GLU A 221 -1.62 23.44 -17.48
CA GLU A 221 -1.13 24.82 -17.41
C GLU A 221 -1.94 25.82 -16.54
N PRO A 222 -3.29 25.88 -16.57
CA PRO A 222 -4.02 26.87 -15.76
C PRO A 222 -3.86 26.70 -14.24
N PHE A 223 -3.50 25.50 -13.77
CA PHE A 223 -3.24 25.26 -12.34
C PHE A 223 -1.76 25.39 -11.98
N LYS A 224 -0.83 25.39 -12.94
CA LYS A 224 0.62 25.45 -12.66
C LYS A 224 1.04 26.78 -12.03
N ALA A 225 0.40 27.88 -12.40
CA ALA A 225 0.76 29.21 -11.92
C ALA A 225 0.50 29.41 -10.40
N THR A 226 -0.37 28.60 -9.80
CA THR A 226 -0.66 28.64 -8.36
C THR A 226 0.28 27.74 -7.55
N ILE A 227 1.08 26.91 -8.21
CA ILE A 227 1.89 25.82 -7.63
C ILE A 227 3.38 26.19 -7.67
N GLU A 228 3.75 27.44 -8.00
CA GLU A 228 5.17 27.84 -8.07
C GLU A 228 5.88 27.72 -6.71
N GLU A 229 5.18 27.93 -5.60
CA GLU A 229 5.71 27.71 -4.24
C GLU A 229 5.92 26.22 -3.96
N ASP A 230 4.96 25.37 -4.33
CA ASP A 230 5.02 23.92 -4.16
C ASP A 230 6.07 23.26 -5.08
N LYS A 231 6.46 23.92 -6.18
CA LYS A 231 7.46 23.39 -7.12
C LYS A 231 8.78 23.08 -6.44
N LYS A 232 9.19 23.92 -5.47
CA LYS A 232 10.42 23.68 -4.71
C LYS A 232 10.31 22.42 -3.84
N GLU A 233 9.14 22.18 -3.24
CA GLU A 233 8.90 20.98 -2.46
C GLU A 233 8.93 19.72 -3.33
N ILE A 234 8.39 19.79 -4.54
CA ILE A 234 8.37 18.69 -5.51
C ILE A 234 9.79 18.35 -6.01
N GLU A 235 10.68 19.35 -6.13
CA GLU A 235 12.09 19.11 -6.47
C GLU A 235 12.80 18.29 -5.38
N ASP A 236 12.44 18.50 -4.11
CA ASP A 236 12.96 17.69 -3.00
C ASP A 236 12.46 16.24 -3.03
N TYR A 237 11.34 15.93 -3.71
CA TYR A 237 10.85 14.55 -3.80
C TYR A 237 11.80 13.63 -4.55
N ASP A 238 12.53 14.12 -5.56
CA ASP A 238 13.58 13.32 -6.21
C ASP A 238 14.71 12.95 -5.26
N LYS A 239 15.12 13.93 -4.43
CA LYS A 239 16.10 13.70 -3.38
C LYS A 239 15.59 12.67 -2.38
N TYR A 240 14.33 12.77 -1.94
CA TYR A 240 13.75 11.84 -0.97
C TYR A 240 13.56 10.43 -1.54
N ILE A 241 13.09 10.31 -2.79
CA ILE A 241 13.01 9.03 -3.50
C ILE A 241 14.39 8.39 -3.63
N ALA A 242 15.43 9.16 -3.91
CA ALA A 242 16.80 8.65 -3.99
C ALA A 242 17.28 8.08 -2.64
N ILE A 243 17.10 8.82 -1.54
CA ILE A 243 17.47 8.35 -0.18
C ILE A 243 16.73 7.05 0.17
N LEU A 244 15.41 7.00 -0.08
CA LEU A 244 14.63 5.79 0.17
C LEU A 244 15.11 4.62 -0.71
N SER A 245 15.44 4.87 -1.97
CA SER A 245 15.88 3.83 -2.91
C SER A 245 17.28 3.29 -2.62
N GLU A 246 18.21 4.14 -2.15
CA GLU A 246 19.56 3.71 -1.75
C GLU A 246 19.52 2.73 -0.58
N SER A 247 18.65 2.97 0.40
CA SER A 247 18.49 2.08 1.55
C SER A 247 18.03 0.67 1.15
N LYS A 248 17.14 0.58 0.16
CA LYS A 248 16.65 -0.70 -0.38
C LYS A 248 17.79 -1.55 -0.96
N ASN A 249 18.80 -0.92 -1.54
CA ASN A 249 19.96 -1.62 -2.10
C ASN A 249 20.92 -2.13 -1.01
N ASN A 250 21.00 -1.44 0.12
CA ASN A 250 21.88 -1.82 1.23
C ASN A 250 21.34 -3.02 2.02
N GLU A 251 20.02 -3.18 2.12
CA GLU A 251 19.40 -4.38 2.70
C GLU A 251 19.35 -5.57 1.71
N SER A 252 19.28 -5.29 0.40
CA SER A 252 19.29 -6.30 -0.66
C SER A 252 20.66 -6.93 -0.91
N SER A 253 21.73 -6.47 -0.25
CA SER A 253 22.94 -7.27 -0.14
C SER A 253 22.65 -8.41 0.84
N GLY A 254 21.85 -9.37 0.38
CA GLY A 254 21.37 -10.57 1.08
C GLY A 254 22.48 -11.52 1.53
N ALA A 255 23.72 -11.05 1.61
CA ALA A 255 24.56 -11.41 2.73
C ALA A 255 23.98 -10.81 4.01
N THR A 256 22.78 -11.25 4.44
CA THR A 256 22.62 -11.53 5.87
C THR A 256 23.90 -12.22 6.27
N PRO A 257 24.71 -11.69 7.22
CA PRO A 257 25.89 -12.40 7.67
C PRO A 257 25.35 -13.77 8.06
N LEU A 258 25.66 -14.77 7.24
CA LEU A 258 25.29 -16.14 7.48
C LEU A 258 25.88 -16.34 8.87
N LYS A 259 25.02 -16.36 9.89
CA LYS A 259 25.38 -16.94 11.17
C LYS A 259 25.57 -18.40 10.80
N VAL A 260 26.74 -18.70 10.26
CA VAL A 260 27.27 -20.04 10.12
C VAL A 260 27.34 -20.49 11.56
N GLY A 261 26.24 -21.08 12.03
CA GLY A 261 26.19 -21.68 13.35
C GLY A 261 27.40 -22.57 13.42
N SER A 262 28.13 -22.52 14.52
CA SER A 262 29.40 -23.23 14.71
C SER A 262 29.37 -24.67 14.20
N ALA A 263 28.21 -25.34 14.27
CA ALA A 263 27.94 -26.66 13.70
C ALA A 263 28.28 -26.84 12.19
N LEU A 264 28.03 -25.83 11.36
CA LEU A 264 28.29 -25.89 9.92
C LEU A 264 29.79 -25.73 9.63
N LEU A 265 30.48 -24.92 10.44
CA LEU A 265 31.94 -24.78 10.44
C LEU A 265 32.62 -26.09 10.88
N PHE A 266 32.11 -26.74 11.94
CA PHE A 266 32.60 -28.06 12.37
C PHE A 266 32.37 -29.13 11.31
N SER A 267 31.22 -29.12 10.61
CA SER A 267 30.94 -30.09 9.53
C SER A 267 31.88 -29.90 8.34
N PHE A 268 32.19 -28.65 7.99
CA PHE A 268 33.12 -28.34 6.90
C PHE A 268 34.57 -28.74 7.25
N VAL A 269 35.01 -28.48 8.49
CA VAL A 269 36.33 -28.90 8.98
C VAL A 269 36.44 -30.42 9.06
N ALA A 270 35.40 -31.12 9.54
CA ALA A 270 35.37 -32.58 9.58
C ALA A 270 35.43 -33.21 8.18
N LEU A 271 34.75 -32.60 7.19
CA LEU A 271 34.83 -33.03 5.78
C LEU A 271 36.24 -32.84 5.21
N LEU A 272 36.89 -31.70 5.47
CA LEU A 272 38.27 -31.46 5.03
C LEU A 272 39.25 -32.45 5.66
N LEU A 273 39.10 -32.75 6.95
CA LEU A 273 39.94 -33.72 7.66
C LEU A 273 39.67 -35.17 7.25
N SER A 274 38.46 -35.49 6.76
CA SER A 274 38.13 -36.84 6.27
C SER A 274 38.74 -37.16 4.89
N HIS A 275 39.26 -36.16 4.19
CA HIS A 275 39.82 -36.29 2.84
C HIS A 275 41.35 -36.46 2.83
N PHE A 276 42.01 -36.24 3.98
CA PHE A 276 43.43 -36.48 4.23
C PHE A 276 43.62 -37.76 5.05
#